data_AF-A0AAD3HMS5-F1
#
_entry.id   AF-A0AAD3HMS5-F1
#
_cell.length_a   1.000
_cell.length_b   1.000
_cell.length_c   1.000
_cell.angle_alpha   90.00
_cell.angle_beta   90.00
_cell.angle_gamma   90.00
#
_symmetry.space_group_name_H-M   'P 1'
#
loop_
_entity.id
_entity.type
_entity.pdbx_description
1 polymer ?
#
loop_
_entity_poly.entity_id
_entity_poly.type
_entity_poly.pdbx_seq_one_letter_code
_entity_poly.pdbx_strand_id
1 'polypeptide(L)'
;DSCGPLPPQECDLELPFIESQCAVRPVDPEDPKLTYWTKIEYPWLSLPPPSMGLAGWRDPYIIHRPGRDGHDCWSLLIGSGVKDNGGTVLLYTSRDLLDGWELHGELCHGRGNAATTGVMWECPILCKLDTRPSSATLMPHTKGRGHIDSSFSPSPVPVSGPGNSDGGSQDPLPHFFCVSPDACTNPAYYWLGPYDPVAKRFDIDSSVGPFKLDLGDVLYAPNTLEDTAKGRTLLWGWNQEKRTKVDAYDYSGCLSLPRVLWLEKISHEASAGSEASPSGAGGWALHQQPLPELSQLRIPHR
;
A
#
# COMPACT_ATOMS: atom_id res chain seq x y z
N ASP A 1 -27.63 -19.61 16.49
CA ASP A 1 -27.95 -20.92 15.90
C ASP A 1 -27.56 -21.06 14.43
N SER A 2 -27.23 -19.98 13.71
CA SER A 2 -26.85 -20.01 12.28
C SER A 2 -25.35 -19.99 11.99
N CYS A 3 -24.49 -19.92 13.01
CA CYS A 3 -23.08 -20.28 12.86
C CYS A 3 -22.99 -21.81 12.73
N GLY A 4 -22.17 -22.30 11.81
CA GLY A 4 -21.92 -23.73 11.65
C GLY A 4 -21.20 -24.35 12.87
N PRO A 5 -20.87 -25.65 12.81
CA PRO A 5 -19.95 -26.23 13.80
C PRO A 5 -18.64 -25.43 13.85
N LEU A 6 -18.04 -25.34 15.03
CA LEU A 6 -16.68 -24.83 15.20
C LEU A 6 -15.70 -25.62 14.31
N PRO A 7 -14.57 -25.02 13.88
CA PRO A 7 -13.60 -25.73 13.08
C PRO A 7 -13.03 -26.92 13.88
N PRO A 8 -12.56 -27.98 13.20
CA PRO A 8 -11.73 -29.01 13.84
C PRO A 8 -10.54 -28.36 14.55
N GLN A 9 -10.07 -28.94 15.66
CA GLN A 9 -9.02 -28.33 16.49
C GLN A 9 -7.71 -28.14 15.71
N GLU A 10 -7.43 -29.02 14.76
CA GLU A 10 -6.34 -28.94 13.79
C GLU A 10 -6.44 -27.77 12.78
N CYS A 11 -7.56 -27.04 12.78
CA CYS A 11 -7.83 -25.87 11.94
C CYS A 11 -8.28 -24.63 12.76
N ASP A 12 -8.35 -24.71 14.09
CA ASP A 12 -8.72 -23.58 14.93
C ASP A 12 -7.53 -22.62 15.09
N LEU A 13 -7.67 -21.40 14.59
CA LEU A 13 -6.64 -20.34 14.72
C LEU A 13 -6.64 -19.68 16.10
N GLU A 14 -7.57 -20.05 16.99
CA GLU A 14 -7.84 -19.38 18.27
C GLU A 14 -8.04 -17.86 18.06
N LEU A 15 -8.83 -17.50 17.04
CA LEU A 15 -9.24 -16.14 16.71
C LEU A 15 -10.72 -15.94 17.10
N PRO A 16 -11.17 -14.70 17.38
CA PRO A 16 -12.59 -14.44 17.68
C PRO A 16 -13.53 -14.74 16.51
N PHE A 17 -13.01 -14.81 15.28
CA PHE A 17 -13.73 -15.13 14.05
C PHE A 17 -12.87 -16.03 13.15
N ILE A 18 -13.51 -16.88 12.35
CA ILE A 18 -12.83 -17.57 11.23
C ILE A 18 -12.77 -16.59 10.06
N GLU A 19 -11.57 -16.11 9.74
CA GLU A 19 -11.31 -15.33 8.52
C GLU A 19 -11.08 -16.31 7.35
N SER A 20 -11.49 -15.94 6.13
CA SER A 20 -11.48 -16.87 4.98
C SER A 20 -11.43 -16.13 3.64
N GLN A 21 -10.40 -16.42 2.85
CA GLN A 21 -10.18 -15.71 1.58
C GLN A 21 -11.11 -16.27 0.49
N CYS A 22 -12.18 -15.52 0.23
CA CYS A 22 -13.16 -15.82 -0.82
C CYS A 22 -12.79 -15.10 -2.13
N ALA A 23 -13.27 -15.61 -3.27
CA ALA A 23 -13.07 -14.98 -4.57
C ALA A 23 -14.39 -14.60 -5.23
N VAL A 24 -14.34 -13.57 -6.06
CA VAL A 24 -15.43 -13.16 -6.97
C VAL A 24 -14.86 -12.94 -8.36
N ARG A 25 -15.67 -13.16 -9.38
CA ARG A 25 -15.39 -12.79 -10.78
C ARG A 25 -16.57 -12.06 -11.39
N PRO A 26 -16.38 -11.16 -12.37
CA PRO A 26 -17.50 -10.56 -13.08
C PRO A 26 -18.30 -11.65 -13.80
N VAL A 27 -19.61 -11.43 -13.91
CA VAL A 27 -20.52 -12.29 -14.69
C VAL A 27 -20.32 -12.04 -16.18
N ASP A 28 -20.04 -10.79 -16.55
CA ASP A 28 -19.65 -10.35 -17.88
C ASP A 28 -18.34 -9.55 -17.78
N PRO A 29 -17.19 -10.10 -18.22
CA PRO A 29 -15.92 -9.37 -18.24
C PRO A 29 -15.87 -8.18 -19.22
N GLU A 30 -16.76 -8.15 -20.21
CA GLU A 30 -16.81 -7.11 -21.25
C GLU A 30 -17.74 -5.94 -20.86
N ASP A 31 -18.48 -6.03 -19.75
CA ASP A 31 -19.21 -4.88 -19.19
C ASP A 31 -18.20 -3.86 -18.64
N PRO A 32 -18.07 -2.64 -19.23
CA PRO A 32 -17.11 -1.64 -18.78
C PRO A 32 -17.39 -1.08 -17.37
N LYS A 33 -18.50 -1.48 -16.73
CA LYS A 33 -18.81 -1.17 -15.33
C LYS A 33 -18.59 -2.35 -14.38
N LEU A 34 -18.44 -3.57 -14.91
CA LEU A 34 -18.43 -4.83 -14.15
C LEU A 34 -19.61 -4.87 -13.14
N THR A 35 -20.83 -4.66 -13.63
CA THR A 35 -22.04 -4.41 -12.81
C THR A 35 -22.43 -5.59 -11.93
N TYR A 36 -22.18 -6.82 -12.40
CA TYR A 36 -22.58 -8.05 -11.74
C TYR A 36 -21.39 -8.98 -11.50
N TRP A 37 -21.31 -9.53 -10.30
CA TRP A 37 -20.25 -10.43 -9.85
C TRP A 37 -20.84 -11.73 -9.33
N THR A 38 -20.18 -12.86 -9.59
CA THR A 38 -20.49 -14.14 -8.96
C THR A 38 -19.36 -14.54 -8.01
N LYS A 39 -19.73 -15.15 -6.89
CA LYS A 39 -18.77 -15.76 -5.96
C LYS A 39 -18.23 -17.06 -6.54
N ILE A 40 -16.97 -17.37 -6.22
CA ILE A 40 -16.46 -18.74 -6.23
C ILE A 40 -17.03 -19.44 -4.97
N GLU A 41 -17.45 -20.69 -5.12
CA GLU A 41 -18.26 -21.39 -4.11
C GLU A 41 -17.51 -21.65 -2.80
N TYR A 42 -16.20 -21.88 -2.89
CA TYR A 42 -15.31 -22.20 -1.77
C TYR A 42 -14.21 -21.15 -1.62
N PRO A 43 -13.63 -20.97 -0.41
CA PRO A 43 -12.39 -20.22 -0.23
C PRO A 43 -11.28 -20.79 -1.12
N TRP A 44 -10.51 -19.92 -1.77
CA TRP A 44 -9.43 -20.28 -2.70
C TRP A 44 -8.05 -20.42 -2.02
N LEU A 45 -8.03 -20.18 -0.71
CA LEU A 45 -6.84 -20.30 0.12
C LEU A 45 -7.15 -21.15 1.35
N SER A 46 -6.31 -22.17 1.60
CA SER A 46 -6.40 -22.98 2.82
C SER A 46 -6.08 -22.15 4.05
N LEU A 47 -6.66 -22.53 5.20
CA LEU A 47 -6.33 -21.91 6.48
C LEU A 47 -4.83 -22.06 6.79
N PRO A 48 -4.19 -21.04 7.38
CA PRO A 48 -2.79 -21.11 7.78
C PRO A 48 -2.63 -22.09 8.96
N PRO A 49 -1.49 -22.80 9.09
CA PRO A 49 -1.23 -23.67 10.24
C PRO A 49 -1.45 -22.96 11.60
N PRO A 50 -2.34 -23.47 12.48
CA PRO A 50 -2.60 -22.88 13.80
C PRO A 50 -1.35 -22.66 14.66
N SER A 51 -0.32 -23.48 14.47
CA SER A 51 0.97 -23.42 15.18
C SER A 51 1.75 -22.12 15.00
N MET A 52 1.36 -21.23 14.08
CA MET A 52 1.91 -19.87 14.01
C MET A 52 1.35 -18.91 15.07
N GLY A 53 0.24 -19.26 15.74
CA GLY A 53 -0.35 -18.43 16.79
C GLY A 53 -0.74 -17.03 16.28
N LEU A 54 -1.50 -16.97 15.19
CA LEU A 54 -1.83 -15.69 14.54
C LEU A 54 -2.80 -14.84 15.40
N ALA A 55 -2.75 -13.53 15.17
CA ALA A 55 -3.68 -12.52 15.71
C ALA A 55 -4.69 -12.00 14.67
N GLY A 56 -4.55 -12.40 13.41
CA GLY A 56 -5.46 -12.11 12.29
C GLY A 56 -4.93 -12.69 10.97
N TRP A 57 -5.81 -12.80 9.98
CA TRP A 57 -5.52 -13.37 8.65
C TRP A 57 -6.50 -12.81 7.60
N ARG A 58 -6.32 -11.54 7.22
CA ARG A 58 -7.26 -10.81 6.33
C ARG A 58 -6.54 -9.87 5.35
N ASP A 59 -7.32 -9.17 4.53
CA ASP A 59 -6.87 -8.17 3.56
C ASP A 59 -5.85 -8.67 2.51
N PRO A 60 -6.29 -9.55 1.59
CA PRO A 60 -5.46 -10.08 0.52
C PRO A 60 -5.03 -9.01 -0.51
N TYR A 61 -3.72 -8.85 -0.75
CA TYR A 61 -3.15 -7.90 -1.72
C TYR A 61 -2.16 -8.58 -2.68
N ILE A 62 -2.41 -8.51 -3.98
CA ILE A 62 -1.57 -9.17 -5.02
C ILE A 62 -0.40 -8.26 -5.42
N ILE A 63 0.83 -8.74 -5.23
CA ILE A 63 2.08 -7.99 -5.50
C ILE A 63 2.76 -8.36 -6.83
N HIS A 64 2.56 -9.59 -7.33
CA HIS A 64 3.11 -10.05 -8.61
C HIS A 64 2.05 -10.76 -9.45
N ARG A 65 2.15 -10.63 -10.78
CA ARG A 65 1.34 -11.38 -11.74
C ARG A 65 2.24 -12.11 -12.76
N PRO A 66 1.93 -13.37 -13.13
CA PRO A 66 2.70 -14.11 -14.14
C PRO A 66 2.87 -13.32 -15.44
N GLY A 67 4.11 -13.25 -15.94
CA GLY A 67 4.42 -12.63 -17.24
C GLY A 67 4.33 -11.10 -17.30
N ARG A 68 3.96 -10.42 -16.21
CA ARG A 68 3.85 -8.96 -16.17
C ARG A 68 5.10 -8.28 -15.61
N ASP A 69 5.47 -8.66 -14.40
CA ASP A 69 6.47 -7.95 -13.60
C ASP A 69 7.83 -8.70 -13.57
N GLY A 70 7.99 -9.70 -14.44
CA GLY A 70 9.17 -10.60 -14.52
C GLY A 70 9.01 -11.94 -13.80
N HIS A 71 7.87 -12.17 -13.14
CA HIS A 71 7.58 -13.37 -12.34
C HIS A 71 6.85 -14.44 -13.14
N ASP A 72 7.03 -15.71 -12.76
CA ASP A 72 6.41 -16.89 -13.38
C ASP A 72 5.20 -17.43 -12.60
N CYS A 73 4.87 -16.77 -11.49
CA CYS A 73 3.84 -17.11 -10.52
C CYS A 73 3.15 -15.85 -9.98
N TRP A 74 1.95 -16.02 -9.43
CA TRP A 74 1.29 -15.02 -8.62
C TRP A 74 1.98 -14.90 -7.26
N SER A 75 1.89 -13.73 -6.63
CA SER A 75 2.31 -13.55 -5.24
C SER A 75 1.33 -12.65 -4.50
N LEU A 76 1.03 -13.02 -3.26
CA LEU A 76 -0.06 -12.46 -2.45
C LEU A 76 0.43 -12.18 -1.03
N LEU A 77 0.10 -11.00 -0.53
CA LEU A 77 0.22 -10.62 0.87
C LEU A 77 -1.12 -10.79 1.59
N ILE A 78 -1.07 -11.20 2.85
CA ILE A 78 -2.22 -11.20 3.77
C ILE A 78 -1.79 -10.54 5.08
N GLY A 79 -2.59 -9.55 5.51
CA GLY A 79 -2.43 -8.83 6.76
C GLY A 79 -2.62 -9.74 7.97
N SER A 80 -1.72 -9.62 8.94
CA SER A 80 -1.57 -10.60 10.01
C SER A 80 -0.92 -10.00 11.27
N GLY A 81 -0.85 -10.79 12.31
CA GLY A 81 -0.04 -10.56 13.49
C GLY A 81 0.32 -11.88 14.12
N VAL A 82 1.38 -11.92 14.93
CA VAL A 82 1.73 -13.09 15.74
C VAL A 82 1.50 -12.74 17.21
N LYS A 83 0.75 -13.59 17.92
CA LYS A 83 0.48 -13.47 19.36
C LYS A 83 1.78 -13.21 20.13
N ASP A 84 1.73 -12.20 21.01
CA ASP A 84 2.83 -11.68 21.82
C ASP A 84 4.09 -11.16 21.06
N ASN A 85 4.11 -11.20 19.72
CA ASN A 85 5.26 -10.78 18.90
C ASN A 85 5.01 -9.52 18.04
N GLY A 86 3.75 -9.23 17.68
CA GLY A 86 3.35 -8.02 16.96
C GLY A 86 2.84 -8.24 15.53
N GLY A 87 2.50 -7.15 14.85
CA GLY A 87 2.00 -7.17 13.47
C GLY A 87 3.00 -7.78 12.48
N THR A 88 2.49 -8.46 11.46
CA THR A 88 3.27 -9.12 10.40
C THR A 88 2.48 -9.17 9.09
N VAL A 89 3.12 -9.56 7.99
CA VAL A 89 2.42 -9.86 6.73
C VAL A 89 2.85 -11.25 6.26
N LEU A 90 1.89 -12.11 5.94
CA LEU A 90 2.17 -13.44 5.39
C LEU A 90 2.24 -13.36 3.86
N LEU A 91 3.20 -14.05 3.25
CA LEU A 91 3.36 -14.14 1.79
C LEU A 91 2.99 -15.54 1.28
N TYR A 92 2.18 -15.57 0.23
CA TYR A 92 1.79 -16.78 -0.51
C TYR A 92 2.17 -16.67 -1.99
N THR A 93 2.37 -17.80 -2.68
CA THR A 93 2.56 -17.86 -4.14
C THR A 93 1.77 -19.00 -4.77
N SER A 94 1.28 -18.83 -6.01
CA SER A 94 0.70 -19.92 -6.81
C SER A 94 0.94 -19.72 -8.31
N ARG A 95 0.75 -20.79 -9.09
CA ARG A 95 0.68 -20.74 -10.56
C ARG A 95 -0.75 -20.53 -11.08
N ASP A 96 -1.76 -20.87 -10.30
CA ASP A 96 -3.16 -20.49 -10.53
C ASP A 96 -3.52 -19.26 -9.68
N LEU A 97 -4.56 -18.52 -10.03
CA LEU A 97 -5.09 -17.43 -9.20
C LEU A 97 -6.03 -17.97 -8.11
N LEU A 98 -6.70 -19.10 -8.33
CA LEU A 98 -7.82 -19.60 -7.52
C LEU A 98 -7.56 -20.94 -6.80
N ASP A 99 -6.35 -21.51 -6.93
CA ASP A 99 -5.94 -22.77 -6.31
C ASP A 99 -4.40 -22.81 -6.14
N GLY A 100 -3.85 -23.84 -5.50
CA GLY A 100 -2.41 -24.17 -5.52
C GLY A 100 -1.50 -23.23 -4.72
N TRP A 101 -2.04 -22.45 -3.79
CA TRP A 101 -1.31 -21.42 -3.04
C TRP A 101 -0.46 -21.99 -1.89
N GLU A 102 0.86 -21.82 -2.01
CA GLU A 102 1.86 -22.15 -0.99
C GLU A 102 2.13 -20.96 -0.08
N LEU A 103 2.13 -21.18 1.24
CA LEU A 103 2.58 -20.21 2.26
C LEU A 103 4.11 -20.26 2.38
N HIS A 104 4.78 -19.10 2.31
CA HIS A 104 6.24 -18.97 2.51
C HIS A 104 6.62 -18.36 3.87
N GLY A 105 5.63 -18.09 4.74
CA GLY A 105 5.82 -17.51 6.07
C GLY A 105 5.66 -15.99 6.08
N GLU A 106 6.37 -15.33 6.99
CA GLU A 106 6.33 -13.88 7.20
C GLU A 106 7.22 -13.13 6.20
N LEU A 107 6.66 -12.16 5.48
CA LEU A 107 7.38 -11.20 4.65
C LEU A 107 8.33 -10.33 5.50
N CYS A 108 7.82 -9.83 6.63
CA CYS A 108 8.48 -8.98 7.61
C CYS A 108 7.56 -8.77 8.83
N HIS A 109 8.13 -8.53 10.01
CA HIS A 109 7.39 -8.33 11.27
C HIS A 109 7.73 -6.98 11.95
N GLY A 110 6.80 -6.44 12.75
CA GLY A 110 7.01 -5.23 13.56
C GLY A 110 7.85 -5.45 14.83
N ARG A 111 8.19 -6.71 15.15
CA ARG A 111 8.88 -7.09 16.39
C ARG A 111 10.23 -6.38 16.53
N GLY A 112 10.46 -5.77 17.70
CA GLY A 112 11.72 -5.09 18.04
C GLY A 112 11.88 -3.68 17.47
N ASN A 113 10.93 -3.19 16.67
CA ASN A 113 10.93 -1.81 16.21
C ASN A 113 10.69 -0.83 17.37
N ALA A 114 11.38 0.32 17.37
CA ALA A 114 11.24 1.35 18.40
C ALA A 114 9.85 2.04 18.37
N ALA A 115 9.12 1.96 17.26
CA ALA A 115 7.73 2.38 17.15
C ALA A 115 6.79 1.17 17.31
N THR A 116 5.85 1.26 18.25
CA THR A 116 4.80 0.25 18.45
C THR A 116 3.80 0.29 17.29
N THR A 117 4.03 -0.55 16.28
CA THR A 117 3.22 -0.62 15.05
C THR A 117 2.01 -1.57 15.17
N GLY A 118 1.55 -1.86 16.39
CA GLY A 118 0.36 -2.70 16.65
C GLY A 118 0.64 -4.21 16.77
N VAL A 119 -0.39 -4.93 17.21
CA VAL A 119 -0.36 -6.40 17.39
C VAL A 119 -0.71 -7.15 16.10
N MET A 120 -1.48 -6.51 15.21
CA MET A 120 -1.91 -7.03 13.91
C MET A 120 -1.84 -5.89 12.87
N TRP A 121 -1.50 -6.24 11.62
CA TRP A 121 -1.38 -5.33 10.48
C TRP A 121 -2.45 -5.64 9.42
N GLU A 122 -3.41 -4.75 9.28
CA GLU A 122 -4.43 -4.72 8.24
C GLU A 122 -3.93 -4.06 6.95
N CYS A 123 -4.65 -4.31 5.85
CA CYS A 123 -4.51 -3.65 4.55
C CYS A 123 -3.04 -3.47 4.08
N PRO A 124 -2.26 -4.57 3.94
CA PRO A 124 -0.89 -4.50 3.47
C PRO A 124 -0.82 -4.06 2.01
N ILE A 125 0.06 -3.11 1.72
CA ILE A 125 0.41 -2.67 0.36
C ILE A 125 1.90 -2.86 0.18
N LEU A 126 2.32 -3.48 -0.92
CA LEU A 126 3.72 -3.51 -1.35
C LEU A 126 3.77 -3.27 -2.86
N CYS A 127 4.40 -2.18 -3.27
CA CYS A 127 4.56 -1.85 -4.69
C CYS A 127 5.82 -1.04 -4.97
N LYS A 128 6.21 -0.97 -6.25
CA LYS A 128 7.13 0.05 -6.75
C LYS A 128 6.30 1.28 -7.12
N LEU A 129 6.86 2.46 -6.88
CA LEU A 129 6.25 3.75 -7.25
C LEU A 129 7.13 4.45 -8.29
N ASP A 130 6.51 5.20 -9.19
CA ASP A 130 7.20 5.95 -10.23
C ASP A 130 8.17 6.99 -9.64
N THR A 131 9.32 7.19 -10.28
CA THR A 131 10.20 8.33 -9.99
C THR A 131 9.65 9.59 -10.66
N ARG A 132 8.72 10.27 -9.98
CA ARG A 132 8.01 11.49 -10.41
C ARG A 132 7.37 11.40 -11.81
N PRO A 133 6.06 11.07 -11.91
CA PRO A 133 5.33 10.95 -13.17
C PRO A 133 5.50 12.16 -14.11
N SER A 134 5.57 11.92 -15.42
CA SER A 134 5.65 13.01 -16.42
C SER A 134 4.44 13.94 -16.40
N SER A 135 3.30 13.48 -15.87
CA SER A 135 2.09 14.29 -15.62
C SER A 135 2.14 15.10 -14.32
N ALA A 136 3.18 14.96 -13.49
CA ALA A 136 3.34 15.68 -12.23
C ALA A 136 3.81 17.12 -12.47
N THR A 137 2.94 17.93 -13.09
CA THR A 137 3.00 19.38 -12.91
C THR A 137 2.76 19.67 -11.43
N LEU A 138 3.84 19.98 -10.69
CA LEU A 138 3.70 20.59 -9.38
C LEU A 138 2.78 21.80 -9.55
N MET A 139 1.75 21.90 -8.71
CA MET A 139 1.09 23.19 -8.48
C MET A 139 2.21 24.18 -8.12
N PRO A 140 2.43 25.26 -8.89
CA PRO A 140 3.58 26.12 -8.67
C PRO A 140 3.53 26.63 -7.23
N HIS A 141 4.61 26.38 -6.47
CA HIS A 141 4.70 26.84 -5.08
C HIS A 141 4.29 28.31 -5.04
N THR A 142 3.24 28.61 -4.27
CA THR A 142 2.71 29.96 -4.13
C THR A 142 3.72 30.80 -3.35
N LYS A 143 4.76 31.28 -4.05
CA LYS A 143 5.71 32.27 -3.55
C LYS A 143 4.90 33.41 -2.94
N GLY A 144 5.21 33.78 -1.70
CA GLY A 144 4.69 35.00 -1.10
C GLY A 144 4.94 36.17 -2.06
N ARG A 145 3.93 37.01 -2.26
CA ARG A 145 3.84 38.02 -3.35
C ARG A 145 5.19 38.66 -3.70
N GLY A 146 5.77 38.23 -4.83
CA GLY A 146 7.04 38.72 -5.36
C GLY A 146 7.12 38.51 -6.88
N HIS A 147 7.73 39.46 -7.59
CA HIS A 147 7.76 39.57 -9.05
C HIS A 147 8.55 38.46 -9.78
N ILE A 148 8.13 38.15 -11.03
CA ILE A 148 8.92 38.06 -12.30
C ILE A 148 10.36 37.50 -12.17
N ASP A 149 10.78 36.41 -12.83
CA ASP A 149 10.12 35.57 -13.86
C ASP A 149 10.67 34.10 -13.79
N SER A 150 10.80 33.21 -14.81
CA SER A 150 10.77 33.29 -16.29
C SER A 150 10.33 31.96 -16.96
N SER A 151 10.32 31.93 -18.30
CA SER A 151 10.01 30.78 -19.17
C SER A 151 10.83 29.50 -18.93
N PHE A 152 10.14 28.38 -18.70
CA PHE A 152 10.66 27.02 -18.96
C PHE A 152 9.55 26.14 -19.54
N SER A 153 9.85 25.42 -20.63
CA SER A 153 8.91 24.48 -21.28
C SER A 153 9.59 23.10 -21.40
N PRO A 154 9.20 22.10 -20.59
CA PRO A 154 9.75 20.75 -20.68
C PRO A 154 9.06 19.99 -21.83
N SER A 155 9.80 19.71 -22.90
CA SER A 155 9.36 18.73 -23.90
C SER A 155 9.51 17.32 -23.31
N PRO A 156 8.49 16.44 -23.39
CA PRO A 156 8.59 15.09 -22.86
C PRO A 156 9.50 14.23 -23.75
N VAL A 157 10.48 13.56 -23.14
CA VAL A 157 11.26 12.51 -23.80
C VAL A 157 10.65 11.15 -23.41
N PRO A 158 10.14 10.35 -24.36
CA PRO A 158 9.64 9.02 -24.06
C PRO A 158 10.81 8.07 -23.80
N VAL A 159 10.85 7.45 -22.62
CA VAL A 159 11.81 6.39 -22.30
C VAL A 159 11.17 5.04 -22.61
N SER A 160 11.62 4.39 -23.69
CA SER A 160 11.17 3.06 -24.09
C SER A 160 12.32 2.27 -24.71
N GLY A 161 12.70 1.16 -24.07
CA GLY A 161 13.78 0.27 -24.51
C GLY A 161 14.89 0.10 -23.46
N PRO A 162 15.43 -1.11 -23.26
CA PRO A 162 16.46 -1.37 -22.26
C PRO A 162 17.87 -1.04 -22.78
N GLY A 163 18.69 -0.43 -21.91
CA GLY A 163 20.14 -0.43 -22.02
C GLY A 163 20.78 0.88 -22.51
N ASN A 164 21.42 1.58 -21.57
CA ASN A 164 22.89 1.58 -21.59
C ASN A 164 23.44 1.71 -20.16
N SER A 165 24.68 1.25 -19.93
CA SER A 165 25.29 1.19 -18.59
C SER A 165 26.28 2.34 -18.36
N ASP A 166 25.89 3.35 -17.59
CA ASP A 166 26.83 4.31 -16.98
C ASP A 166 27.15 3.91 -15.54
N GLY A 167 28.45 3.83 -15.22
CA GLY A 167 28.99 3.24 -13.99
C GLY A 167 28.85 4.07 -12.71
N GLY A 168 27.75 4.79 -12.54
CA GLY A 168 27.38 5.41 -11.26
C GLY A 168 26.58 4.42 -10.40
N SER A 169 26.91 4.31 -9.11
CA SER A 169 26.12 3.54 -8.15
C SER A 169 24.79 4.23 -7.86
N GLN A 170 23.80 4.03 -8.73
CA GLN A 170 22.43 4.43 -8.45
C GLN A 170 21.86 3.52 -7.36
N ASP A 171 21.60 4.09 -6.18
CA ASP A 171 20.89 3.39 -5.11
C ASP A 171 19.56 2.84 -5.67
N PRO A 172 19.27 1.54 -5.47
CA PRO A 172 18.09 0.92 -6.06
C PRO A 172 16.81 1.60 -5.57
N LEU A 173 15.86 1.80 -6.48
CA LEU A 173 14.56 2.39 -6.17
C LEU A 173 13.85 1.53 -5.10
N PRO A 174 13.57 2.06 -3.90
CA PRO A 174 12.93 1.29 -2.84
C PRO A 174 11.47 0.96 -3.21
N HIS A 175 10.97 -0.12 -2.63
CA HIS A 175 9.55 -0.43 -2.64
C HIS A 175 8.87 0.40 -1.56
N PHE A 176 7.65 0.86 -1.86
CA PHE A 176 6.72 1.38 -0.86
C PHE A 176 6.01 0.20 -0.21
N PHE A 177 6.23 0.03 1.09
CA PHE A 177 5.53 -0.94 1.93
C PHE A 177 4.68 -0.20 2.95
N CYS A 178 3.39 -0.51 3.06
CA CYS A 178 2.44 0.19 3.94
C CYS A 178 1.46 -0.78 4.60
N VAL A 179 1.08 -0.50 5.86
CA VAL A 179 0.13 -1.28 6.67
C VAL A 179 -0.74 -0.35 7.52
N SER A 180 -1.92 -0.84 7.94
CA SER A 180 -2.77 -0.20 8.95
C SER A 180 -2.75 -1.03 10.24
N PRO A 181 -2.19 -0.55 11.36
CA PRO A 181 -2.22 -1.30 12.62
C PRO A 181 -3.65 -1.43 13.16
N ASP A 182 -4.06 -2.64 13.56
CA ASP A 182 -5.41 -2.99 14.07
C ASP A 182 -5.77 -2.27 15.38
N ALA A 183 -6.10 -0.99 15.23
CA ALA A 183 -6.86 -0.15 16.14
C ALA A 183 -7.19 1.15 15.39
N CYS A 184 -8.47 1.50 15.28
CA CYS A 184 -8.94 2.58 14.41
C CYS A 184 -8.26 3.96 14.65
N THR A 185 -7.70 4.21 15.84
CA THR A 185 -6.97 5.45 16.16
C THR A 185 -5.53 5.50 15.64
N ASN A 186 -4.96 4.39 15.17
CA ASN A 186 -3.60 4.32 14.69
C ASN A 186 -3.53 4.82 13.23
N PRO A 187 -2.51 5.63 12.86
CA PRO A 187 -2.31 6.01 11.47
C PRO A 187 -1.82 4.80 10.66
N ALA A 188 -2.16 4.75 9.38
CA ALA A 188 -1.46 3.88 8.45
C ALA A 188 0.03 4.28 8.40
N TYR A 189 0.92 3.29 8.52
CA TYR A 189 2.36 3.48 8.50
C TYR A 189 2.95 2.97 7.19
N TYR A 190 4.02 3.59 6.71
CA TYR A 190 4.79 3.11 5.58
C TYR A 190 6.30 3.13 5.83
N TRP A 191 7.00 2.28 5.07
CA TRP A 191 8.45 2.23 4.93
C TRP A 191 8.81 2.37 3.45
N LEU A 192 10.02 2.86 3.18
CA LEU A 192 10.67 2.70 1.89
C LEU A 192 11.86 1.76 2.08
N GLY A 193 11.98 0.69 1.30
CA GLY A 193 13.08 -0.26 1.49
C GLY A 193 13.22 -1.34 0.43
N PRO A 194 14.21 -2.22 0.55
CA PRO A 194 14.42 -3.32 -0.37
C PRO A 194 13.47 -4.48 -0.09
N TYR A 195 12.87 -4.98 -1.17
CA TYR A 195 12.12 -6.23 -1.20
C TYR A 195 12.88 -7.20 -2.11
N ASP A 196 13.20 -8.38 -1.58
CA ASP A 196 13.76 -9.48 -2.36
C ASP A 196 12.65 -10.50 -2.66
N PRO A 197 12.21 -10.65 -3.92
CA PRO A 197 11.17 -11.60 -4.29
C PRO A 197 11.65 -13.05 -4.41
N VAL A 198 12.97 -13.29 -4.41
CA VAL A 198 13.58 -14.63 -4.43
C VAL A 198 13.70 -15.15 -2.99
N ALA A 199 14.26 -14.32 -2.09
CA ALA A 199 14.27 -14.58 -0.66
C ALA A 199 12.91 -14.35 0.01
N LYS A 200 11.93 -13.80 -0.72
CA LYS A 200 10.53 -13.58 -0.31
C LYS A 200 10.37 -12.70 0.94
N ARG A 201 11.28 -11.75 1.13
CA ARG A 201 11.41 -10.94 2.36
C ARG A 201 11.48 -9.44 2.05
N PHE A 202 10.75 -8.63 2.82
CA PHE A 202 10.97 -7.19 2.90
C PHE A 202 11.93 -6.91 4.05
N ASP A 203 13.08 -6.29 3.80
CA ASP A 203 14.10 -6.09 4.84
C ASP A 203 13.81 -4.82 5.65
N ILE A 204 12.87 -4.94 6.59
CA ILE A 204 12.41 -3.84 7.45
C ILE A 204 13.54 -3.19 8.27
N ASP A 205 14.62 -3.92 8.55
CA ASP A 205 15.76 -3.46 9.35
C ASP A 205 16.71 -2.51 8.58
N SER A 206 16.80 -2.66 7.25
CA SER A 206 17.49 -1.70 6.35
C SER A 206 16.52 -0.73 5.66
N SER A 207 15.23 -0.83 5.95
CA SER A 207 14.19 0.06 5.46
C SER A 207 14.11 1.36 6.26
N VAL A 208 13.50 2.38 5.66
CA VAL A 208 13.44 3.73 6.21
C VAL A 208 12.00 4.07 6.57
N GLY A 209 11.75 4.30 7.87
CA GLY A 209 10.42 4.39 8.47
C GLY A 209 10.40 3.77 9.89
N PRO A 210 9.22 3.49 10.46
CA PRO A 210 7.90 3.77 9.92
C PRO A 210 7.59 5.28 9.91
N PHE A 211 7.10 5.76 8.77
CA PHE A 211 6.52 7.09 8.62
C PHE A 211 4.99 7.00 8.61
N LYS A 212 4.28 8.02 9.07
CA LYS A 212 2.82 8.07 8.87
C LYS A 212 2.50 8.37 7.40
N LEU A 213 1.57 7.61 6.81
CA LEU A 213 1.09 7.85 5.44
C LEU A 213 0.32 9.17 5.31
N ASP A 214 -0.38 9.56 6.37
CA ASP A 214 -1.04 10.86 6.51
C ASP A 214 -0.69 11.47 7.88
N LEU A 215 -0.58 12.79 7.97
CA LEU A 215 -0.26 13.48 9.23
C LEU A 215 -1.50 13.73 10.09
N GLY A 216 -2.70 13.60 9.52
CA GLY A 216 -3.96 13.57 10.26
C GLY A 216 -4.15 12.30 11.10
N ASP A 217 -5.33 12.17 11.69
CA ASP A 217 -5.69 11.12 12.64
C ASP A 217 -7.01 10.40 12.26
N VAL A 218 -7.43 10.51 10.99
CA VAL A 218 -8.65 9.92 10.43
C VAL A 218 -8.41 8.92 9.29
N LEU A 219 -7.27 8.99 8.60
CA LEU A 219 -7.02 8.16 7.42
C LEU A 219 -6.53 6.77 7.82
N TYR A 220 -7.27 5.76 7.37
CA TYR A 220 -7.07 4.35 7.69
C TYR A 220 -7.38 3.49 6.46
N ALA A 221 -6.98 2.20 6.48
CA ALA A 221 -7.21 1.23 5.39
C ALA A 221 -6.97 1.82 3.98
N PRO A 222 -5.74 2.31 3.70
CA PRO A 222 -5.40 2.77 2.37
C PRO A 222 -5.38 1.60 1.39
N ASN A 223 -5.59 1.89 0.10
CA ASN A 223 -5.30 0.95 -0.98
C ASN A 223 -4.74 1.72 -2.19
N THR A 224 -4.02 1.01 -3.06
CA THR A 224 -3.43 1.56 -4.28
C THR A 224 -3.99 0.92 -5.55
N LEU A 225 -3.96 1.69 -6.64
CA LEU A 225 -4.31 1.23 -7.98
C LEU A 225 -3.30 1.78 -8.98
N GLU A 226 -2.81 0.91 -9.85
CA GLU A 226 -2.00 1.31 -10.99
C GLU A 226 -2.91 1.78 -12.14
N ASP A 227 -2.92 3.09 -12.40
CA ASP A 227 -3.61 3.70 -13.55
C ASP A 227 -2.77 3.48 -14.81
N THR A 228 -2.83 2.26 -15.34
CA THR A 228 -2.09 1.80 -16.53
C THR A 228 -2.35 2.67 -17.76
N ALA A 229 -3.51 3.31 -17.86
CA ALA A 229 -3.86 4.22 -18.95
C ALA A 229 -3.09 5.55 -18.90
N LYS A 230 -2.47 5.90 -17.76
CA LYS A 230 -1.72 7.15 -17.56
C LYS A 230 -0.34 6.99 -16.91
N GLY A 231 0.10 5.78 -16.61
CA GLY A 231 1.43 5.50 -16.06
C GLY A 231 1.66 6.17 -14.71
N ARG A 232 0.79 5.87 -13.74
CA ARG A 232 0.86 6.44 -12.38
C ARG A 232 0.22 5.53 -11.34
N THR A 233 0.77 5.52 -10.12
CA THR A 233 0.09 4.92 -8.96
C THR A 233 -0.90 5.91 -8.32
N LEU A 234 -2.13 5.46 -8.09
CA LEU A 234 -3.16 6.16 -7.33
C LEU A 234 -3.31 5.55 -5.93
N LEU A 235 -3.68 6.36 -4.94
CA LEU A 235 -4.01 5.94 -3.57
C LEU A 235 -5.29 6.62 -3.07
N TRP A 236 -6.08 5.90 -2.31
CA TRP A 236 -7.15 6.43 -1.45
C TRP A 236 -7.14 5.67 -0.11
N GLY A 237 -7.79 6.23 0.90
CA GLY A 237 -8.06 5.54 2.16
C GLY A 237 -9.42 5.94 2.73
N TRP A 238 -9.88 5.21 3.74
CA TRP A 238 -11.07 5.54 4.51
C TRP A 238 -10.74 6.66 5.51
N ASN A 239 -11.47 7.77 5.42
CA ASN A 239 -11.51 8.79 6.47
C ASN A 239 -12.59 8.42 7.49
N GLN A 240 -12.15 8.14 8.70
CA GLN A 240 -13.03 7.87 9.84
C GLN A 240 -13.72 9.13 10.37
N GLU A 241 -14.82 8.92 11.09
CA GLU A 241 -15.55 9.97 11.81
C GLU A 241 -14.82 10.38 13.10
N LYS A 242 -14.79 11.69 13.39
CA LYS A 242 -14.36 12.22 14.70
C LYS A 242 -15.53 12.62 15.61
N ARG A 243 -16.78 12.34 15.19
CA ARG A 243 -18.00 12.65 15.96
C ARG A 243 -18.17 11.68 17.13
N THR A 244 -18.55 12.21 18.29
CA THR A 244 -18.75 11.43 19.53
C THR A 244 -20.14 10.82 19.69
N LYS A 245 -21.10 11.20 18.84
CA LYS A 245 -22.49 10.72 18.90
C LYS A 245 -22.78 9.73 17.76
N VAL A 246 -23.04 8.48 18.13
CA VAL A 246 -23.59 7.42 17.26
C VAL A 246 -25.08 7.74 16.96
N ASP A 247 -25.59 7.27 15.83
CA ASP A 247 -26.98 7.48 15.36
C ASP A 247 -27.42 8.96 15.28
N ALA A 248 -26.47 9.87 15.10
CA ALA A 248 -26.73 11.29 14.86
C ALA A 248 -27.02 11.63 13.40
N TYR A 249 -26.61 10.75 12.47
CA TYR A 249 -26.69 10.89 11.01
C TYR A 249 -26.91 9.52 10.38
N ASP A 250 -27.48 9.50 9.18
CA ASP A 250 -27.78 8.32 8.36
C ASP A 250 -26.58 7.81 7.52
N TYR A 251 -25.45 8.53 7.56
CA TYR A 251 -24.18 8.16 6.91
C TYR A 251 -23.01 8.15 7.91
N SER A 252 -21.95 7.41 7.62
CA SER A 252 -20.75 7.33 8.46
C SER A 252 -19.49 7.08 7.62
N GLY A 253 -18.50 7.96 7.73
CA GLY A 253 -17.22 7.87 7.03
C GLY A 253 -17.27 8.30 5.56
N CYS A 254 -16.11 8.56 4.97
CA CYS A 254 -15.97 8.82 3.54
C CYS A 254 -14.62 8.33 3.01
N LEU A 255 -14.45 8.24 1.70
CA LEU A 255 -13.12 8.05 1.11
C LEU A 255 -12.38 9.38 0.99
N SER A 256 -11.07 9.36 1.16
CA SER A 256 -10.21 10.47 0.76
C SER A 256 -10.31 10.73 -0.74
N LEU A 257 -10.14 11.99 -1.18
CA LEU A 257 -9.89 12.26 -2.59
C LEU A 257 -8.67 11.45 -3.07
N PRO A 258 -8.73 10.81 -4.26
CA PRO A 258 -7.63 10.02 -4.78
C PRO A 258 -6.37 10.87 -4.97
N ARG A 259 -5.22 10.29 -4.65
CA ARG A 259 -3.90 10.91 -4.65
C ARG A 259 -3.01 10.19 -5.68
N VAL A 260 -2.24 10.93 -6.45
CA VAL A 260 -1.11 10.37 -7.21
C VAL A 260 0.07 10.20 -6.24
N LEU A 261 0.68 9.01 -6.21
CA LEU A 261 1.90 8.72 -5.46
C LEU A 261 3.13 8.77 -6.36
N TRP A 262 4.27 9.20 -5.82
CA TRP A 262 5.59 9.02 -6.45
C TRP A 262 6.74 9.07 -5.45
N LEU A 263 7.93 8.63 -5.89
CA LEU A 263 9.19 8.82 -5.18
C LEU A 263 10.02 9.92 -5.84
N GLU A 264 10.70 10.72 -5.03
CA GLU A 264 11.63 11.75 -5.47
C GLU A 264 12.95 11.65 -4.68
N LYS A 265 14.09 11.81 -5.35
CA LYS A 265 15.40 11.64 -4.71
C LYS A 265 15.83 12.94 -4.01
N ILE A 266 16.02 12.88 -2.70
CA ILE A 266 16.44 13.99 -1.85
C ILE A 266 17.90 14.32 -2.16
N SER A 267 18.18 15.53 -2.64
CA SER A 267 19.55 16.03 -2.80
C SER A 267 20.10 16.56 -1.47
N HIS A 268 21.36 16.22 -1.17
CA HIS A 268 22.02 16.59 0.09
C HIS A 268 22.22 18.11 0.30
N GLU A 269 22.00 18.94 -0.71
CA GLU A 269 22.19 20.40 -0.63
C GLU A 269 21.09 21.12 0.18
N ALA A 270 19.94 20.49 0.39
CA ALA A 270 18.78 21.11 1.05
C ALA A 270 18.89 21.18 2.60
N SER A 271 19.76 20.38 3.23
CA SER A 271 19.77 20.18 4.69
C SER A 271 20.57 21.21 5.51
N ALA A 272 20.94 22.35 4.91
CA ALA A 272 21.84 23.33 5.54
C ALA A 272 21.14 24.39 6.43
N GLY A 273 19.81 24.32 6.63
CA GLY A 273 19.02 25.44 7.17
C GLY A 273 17.91 25.12 8.17
N SER A 274 17.71 23.88 8.60
CA SER A 274 16.71 23.52 9.61
C SER A 274 17.21 22.43 10.56
N GLU A 275 16.64 22.38 11.76
CA GLU A 275 16.99 21.42 12.80
C GLU A 275 16.90 19.96 12.32
N ALA A 276 17.70 19.09 12.94
CA ALA A 276 18.06 17.76 12.47
C ALA A 276 16.90 16.95 11.85
N SER A 277 16.86 16.92 10.51
CA SER A 277 16.13 15.87 9.79
C SER A 277 16.74 14.52 10.17
N PRO A 278 15.94 13.50 10.53
CA PRO A 278 16.48 12.22 10.97
C PRO A 278 17.29 11.58 9.84
N SER A 279 18.59 11.36 10.09
CA SER A 279 19.50 10.65 9.22
C SER A 279 19.05 9.20 9.11
N GLY A 280 18.20 8.92 8.13
CA GLY A 280 17.47 7.67 8.03
C GLY A 280 16.78 7.53 6.68
N ALA A 281 16.15 8.57 6.13
CA ALA A 281 15.62 8.51 4.76
C ALA A 281 16.77 8.26 3.76
N GLY A 282 16.74 7.09 3.10
CA GLY A 282 17.81 6.56 2.23
C GLY A 282 17.89 7.25 0.88
N GLY A 283 18.01 8.58 0.88
CA GLY A 283 17.99 9.42 -0.32
C GLY A 283 16.62 9.58 -0.97
N TRP A 284 15.53 9.01 -0.46
CA TRP A 284 14.21 9.04 -1.10
C TRP A 284 13.10 9.62 -0.21
N ALA A 285 12.20 10.39 -0.80
CA ALA A 285 10.97 10.89 -0.20
C ALA A 285 9.73 10.34 -0.92
N LEU A 286 8.66 10.07 -0.17
CA LEU A 286 7.32 9.79 -0.70
C LEU A 286 6.57 11.10 -0.92
N HIS A 287 6.03 11.29 -2.12
CA HIS A 287 5.22 12.43 -2.48
C HIS A 287 3.78 11.99 -2.79
N GLN A 288 2.83 12.87 -2.46
CA GLN A 288 1.40 12.67 -2.70
C GLN A 288 0.78 13.97 -3.22
N GLN A 289 -0.06 13.90 -4.26
CA GLN A 289 -0.81 15.05 -4.76
C GLN A 289 -2.26 14.64 -5.09
N PRO A 290 -3.29 15.42 -4.71
CA PRO A 290 -4.66 15.17 -5.16
C PRO A 290 -4.75 15.05 -6.69
N LEU A 291 -5.54 14.09 -7.16
CA LEU A 291 -5.72 13.76 -8.57
C LEU A 291 -5.88 15.02 -9.45
N PRO A 292 -4.96 15.31 -10.41
CA PRO A 292 -4.96 16.56 -11.16
C PRO A 292 -6.29 16.88 -11.85
N GLU A 293 -7.02 15.87 -12.31
CA GLU A 293 -8.35 15.98 -12.91
C GLU A 293 -9.38 16.66 -12.00
N LEU A 294 -9.25 16.58 -10.67
CA LEU A 294 -10.13 17.28 -9.73
C LEU A 294 -10.01 18.81 -9.80
N SER A 295 -8.96 19.34 -10.46
CA SER A 295 -8.85 20.78 -10.72
C SER A 295 -9.99 21.33 -11.60
N GLN A 296 -10.68 20.48 -12.38
CA GLN A 296 -11.88 20.87 -13.14
C GLN A 296 -13.07 21.27 -12.26
N LEU A 297 -13.05 20.92 -10.96
CA LEU A 297 -14.09 21.29 -9.99
C LEU A 297 -13.85 22.68 -9.37
N ARG A 298 -12.74 23.35 -9.71
CA ARG A 298 -12.42 24.70 -9.23
C ARG A 298 -13.29 25.73 -9.95
N ILE A 299 -14.13 26.45 -9.20
CA ILE A 299 -14.85 27.61 -9.72
C ILE A 299 -13.85 28.76 -9.89
N PRO A 300 -13.69 29.34 -11.10
CA PRO A 300 -12.84 30.51 -11.28
C PRO A 300 -13.36 31.71 -10.47
N HIS A 301 -12.45 32.40 -9.77
CA HIS A 301 -12.70 33.67 -9.06
C HIS A 301 -13.62 33.58 -7.81
N ARG A 302 -13.44 32.53 -7.00
CA ARG A 302 -13.67 32.57 -5.55
C ARG A 302 -12.40 32.17 -4.80
#